data_AF-A0A0N1EJB8-F1
#
_entry.id   AF-A0A0N1EJB8-F1
#
_cell.length_a   1.000
_cell.length_b   1.000
_cell.length_c   1.000
_cell.angle_alpha   90.00
_cell.angle_beta   90.00
_cell.angle_gamma   90.00
#
_symmetry.space_group_name_H-M   'P 1'
#
loop_
_entity.id
_entity.type
_entity.pdbx_description
1 polymer ?
#
loop_
_entity_poly.entity_id
_entity_poly.type
_entity_poly.pdbx_seq_one_letter_code
_entity_poly.pdbx_strand_id
1 'polypeptide(L)'
;MLIAMATDPEAMLAHTVRYFTELQAAYWAHSTEPKVVGLAAKVLFAEDIWTSNASLLSMAAIVALVALPLLRRGWRDGLLTVWSWPVVLTAALAALGFVVAFVPSPSFPQYFVPPIPFLVLLVVLLRARMLSENRVAADAVLLSLALLALLCAASRLGPGLVSFARPASWEGVAVHREMRELVRRAAASSGDRVATLSPLLAVEGGLTVPPEFAAGQFVYRVAEYIPPRDRPYWTTTSPAQLTAFLDADQPSAILISGEEPLEQPFEDYARSHGYILTQGTRNGGYPRLFRRPERPLEARR
;
A
#
# COMPACT_ATOMS: atom_id res chain seq x y z
N MET A 1 18.55 -4.32 -0.64
CA MET A 1 18.96 -3.05 0.00
C MET A 1 20.46 -2.99 0.27
N LEU A 2 21.07 -3.96 0.97
CA LEU A 2 22.52 -3.95 1.23
C LEU A 2 23.39 -3.93 -0.04
N ILE A 3 22.99 -4.66 -1.09
CA ILE A 3 23.69 -4.64 -2.38
C ILE A 3 23.60 -3.24 -3.02
N ALA A 4 22.40 -2.65 -3.08
CA ALA A 4 22.20 -1.31 -3.62
C ALA A 4 23.01 -0.24 -2.85
N MET A 5 23.05 -0.31 -1.52
CA MET A 5 23.88 0.56 -0.69
C MET A 5 25.37 0.40 -0.98
N ALA A 6 25.84 -0.83 -1.24
CA ALA A 6 27.23 -1.09 -1.54
C ALA A 6 27.63 -0.65 -2.96
N THR A 7 26.70 -0.68 -3.93
CA THR A 7 26.98 -0.36 -5.33
C THR A 7 26.77 1.10 -5.68
N ASP A 8 25.72 1.73 -5.14
CA ASP A 8 25.39 3.13 -5.40
C ASP A 8 24.69 3.73 -4.15
N PRO A 9 25.48 4.11 -3.12
CA PRO A 9 24.94 4.62 -1.87
C PRO A 9 24.16 5.93 -2.08
N GLU A 10 24.57 6.78 -3.03
CA GLU A 10 23.89 8.07 -3.25
C GLU A 10 22.53 7.89 -3.91
N ALA A 11 22.39 7.01 -4.91
CA ALA A 11 21.08 6.69 -5.46
C ALA A 11 20.18 6.06 -4.39
N MET A 12 20.71 5.17 -3.56
CA MET A 12 19.95 4.57 -2.47
C MET A 12 19.47 5.63 -1.45
N LEU A 13 20.35 6.56 -1.07
CA LEU A 13 20.02 7.66 -0.16
C LEU A 13 18.99 8.60 -0.79
N ALA A 14 19.11 8.91 -2.09
CA ALA A 14 18.14 9.72 -2.82
C ALA A 14 16.75 9.06 -2.81
N HIS A 15 16.66 7.79 -3.23
CA HIS A 15 15.39 7.08 -3.41
C HIS A 15 14.72 6.67 -2.10
N THR A 16 15.49 6.45 -1.04
CA THR A 16 14.94 5.97 0.23
C THR A 16 14.92 7.08 1.27
N VAL A 17 16.10 7.53 1.73
CA VAL A 17 16.17 8.45 2.87
C VAL A 17 15.61 9.82 2.48
N ARG A 18 16.18 10.48 1.47
CA ARG A 18 15.80 11.84 1.07
C ARG A 18 14.38 11.90 0.49
N TYR A 19 13.93 10.85 -0.20
CA TYR A 19 12.53 10.77 -0.62
C TYR A 19 11.57 10.88 0.58
N PHE A 20 11.76 10.09 1.64
CA PHE A 20 10.85 10.10 2.80
C PHE A 20 11.06 11.30 3.72
N THR A 21 12.29 11.81 3.87
CA THR A 21 12.59 12.89 4.82
C THR A 21 12.51 14.28 4.21
N GLU A 22 12.72 14.44 2.90
CA GLU A 22 12.74 15.73 2.20
C GLU A 22 11.59 15.86 1.21
N LEU A 23 11.51 14.99 0.19
CA LEU A 23 10.59 15.17 -0.95
C LEU A 23 9.13 14.98 -0.54
N GLN A 24 8.84 13.86 0.12
CA GLN A 24 7.50 13.57 0.61
C GLN A 24 7.07 14.59 1.67
N ALA A 25 7.98 14.98 2.57
CA ALA A 25 7.71 16.01 3.57
C ALA A 25 7.35 17.36 2.91
N ALA A 26 8.10 17.76 1.88
CA ALA A 26 7.85 18.98 1.12
C ALA A 26 6.49 18.95 0.40
N TYR A 27 6.13 17.84 -0.24
CA TYR A 27 4.81 17.68 -0.86
C TYR A 27 3.68 17.83 0.16
N TRP A 28 3.75 17.12 1.28
CA TRP A 28 2.69 17.16 2.30
C TRP A 28 2.61 18.48 3.06
N ALA A 29 3.71 19.25 3.10
CA ALA A 29 3.68 20.61 3.63
C ALA A 29 2.81 21.54 2.76
N HIS A 30 2.83 21.36 1.44
CA HIS A 30 2.08 22.18 0.49
C HIS A 30 0.70 21.60 0.11
N SER A 31 0.47 20.29 0.32
CA SER A 31 -0.83 19.66 0.04
C SER A 31 -1.90 20.15 1.01
N THR A 32 -3.08 20.44 0.46
CA THR A 32 -4.32 20.79 1.19
C THR A 32 -5.13 19.57 1.60
N GLU A 33 -4.70 18.37 1.22
CA GLU A 33 -5.38 17.12 1.57
C GLU A 33 -5.42 16.90 3.09
N PRO A 34 -6.50 16.28 3.62
CA PRO A 34 -6.57 15.89 5.01
C PRO A 34 -5.40 14.99 5.42
N LYS A 35 -4.74 15.34 6.52
CA LYS A 35 -3.49 14.70 6.94
C LYS A 35 -3.41 14.45 8.44
N VAL A 36 -2.94 13.27 8.82
CA VAL A 36 -2.72 12.87 10.22
C VAL A 36 -1.28 13.21 10.62
N VAL A 37 -1.07 14.37 11.23
CA VAL A 37 0.29 14.87 11.57
C VAL A 37 0.52 14.96 13.08
N GLY A 38 -0.45 15.48 13.84
CA GLY A 38 -0.32 15.70 15.28
C GLY A 38 -0.34 14.40 16.10
N LEU A 39 0.41 14.36 17.21
CA LEU A 39 0.50 13.17 18.07
C LEU A 39 -0.86 12.64 18.51
N ALA A 40 -1.78 13.52 18.93
CA ALA A 40 -3.13 13.12 19.33
C ALA A 40 -3.89 12.43 18.19
N ALA A 41 -3.81 12.97 16.97
CA ALA A 41 -4.44 12.37 15.80
C ALA A 41 -3.80 11.01 15.45
N LYS A 42 -2.46 10.89 15.58
CA LYS A 42 -1.78 9.61 15.41
C LYS A 42 -2.19 8.58 16.46
N VAL A 43 -2.42 8.98 17.71
CA VAL A 43 -2.88 8.07 18.77
C VAL A 43 -4.29 7.54 18.46
N LEU A 44 -5.22 8.42 18.06
CA LEU A 44 -6.56 8.00 17.65
C LEU A 44 -6.52 7.06 16.44
N PHE A 45 -5.62 7.33 15.50
CA PHE A 45 -5.43 6.49 14.33
C PHE A 45 -4.80 5.13 14.67
N ALA A 46 -3.86 5.12 15.62
CA ALA A 46 -3.27 3.90 16.15
C ALA A 46 -4.29 3.06 16.89
N GLU A 47 -5.17 3.68 17.68
CA GLU A 47 -6.27 3.03 18.37
C GLU A 47 -7.18 2.32 17.37
N ASP A 48 -7.65 3.01 16.33
CA ASP A 48 -8.52 2.42 15.30
C ASP A 48 -7.90 1.15 14.67
N ILE A 49 -6.59 1.18 14.38
CA ILE A 49 -5.89 0.07 13.73
C ILE A 49 -5.52 -1.05 14.71
N TRP A 50 -4.94 -0.74 15.86
CA TRP A 50 -4.43 -1.74 16.81
C TRP A 50 -5.52 -2.33 17.70
N THR A 51 -6.60 -1.60 17.96
CA THR A 51 -7.77 -2.15 18.65
C THR A 51 -8.71 -2.89 17.70
N SER A 52 -8.46 -2.83 16.39
CA SER A 52 -9.16 -3.67 15.43
C SER A 52 -8.95 -5.16 15.74
N ASN A 53 -10.04 -5.94 15.61
CA ASN A 53 -10.25 -7.27 16.17
C ASN A 53 -8.99 -8.14 16.37
N ALA A 54 -8.25 -8.44 15.30
CA ALA A 54 -7.17 -9.42 15.36
C ALA A 54 -5.98 -8.98 16.23
N SER A 55 -5.64 -7.69 16.22
CA SER A 55 -4.52 -7.15 16.99
C SER A 55 -4.85 -7.10 18.48
N LEU A 56 -6.04 -6.60 18.85
CA LEU A 56 -6.50 -6.57 20.24
C LEU A 56 -6.57 -7.97 20.86
N LEU A 57 -7.12 -8.93 20.13
CA LEU A 57 -7.23 -10.31 20.61
C LEU A 57 -5.87 -10.99 20.73
N SER A 58 -4.91 -10.66 19.86
CA SER A 58 -3.52 -11.12 19.99
C SER A 58 -2.85 -10.55 21.24
N MET A 59 -3.05 -9.26 21.54
CA MET A 59 -2.56 -8.64 22.77
C MET A 59 -3.20 -9.26 24.02
N ALA A 60 -4.51 -9.52 24.00
CA ALA A 60 -5.21 -10.20 25.09
C ALA A 60 -4.68 -11.63 25.31
N ALA A 61 -4.41 -12.38 24.23
CA ALA A 61 -3.79 -13.70 24.30
C ALA A 61 -2.40 -13.63 24.94
N ILE A 62 -1.56 -12.68 24.55
CA ILE A 62 -0.23 -12.47 25.14
C ILE A 62 -0.33 -12.23 26.65
N VAL A 63 -1.21 -11.31 27.07
CA VAL A 63 -1.42 -11.01 28.50
C VAL A 63 -1.85 -12.25 29.27
N ALA A 64 -2.82 -13.02 28.75
CA ALA A 64 -3.29 -14.23 29.41
C ALA A 64 -2.22 -15.32 29.49
N LEU A 65 -1.46 -15.55 28.39
CA LEU A 65 -0.40 -16.55 28.33
C LEU A 65 0.79 -16.22 29.24
N VAL A 66 1.05 -14.93 29.49
CA VAL A 66 2.03 -14.48 30.47
C VAL A 66 1.48 -14.59 31.89
N ALA A 67 0.24 -14.17 32.13
CA ALA A 67 -0.36 -14.17 33.47
C ALA A 67 -0.55 -15.58 34.05
N LEU A 68 -0.92 -16.58 33.23
CA LEU A 68 -1.15 -17.96 33.68
C LEU A 68 0.02 -18.57 34.48
N PRO A 69 1.26 -18.63 33.96
CA PRO A 69 2.39 -19.18 34.71
C PRO A 69 2.79 -18.31 35.91
N LEU A 70 2.65 -16.98 35.79
CA LEU A 70 2.91 -16.02 36.89
C LEU A 70 1.97 -16.24 38.08
N LEU A 71 0.68 -16.47 37.84
CA LEU A 71 -0.33 -16.68 38.87
C LEU A 71 -0.24 -18.07 39.52
N ARG A 72 0.16 -19.09 38.76
CA ARG A 72 0.19 -20.50 39.22
C ARG A 72 1.50 -20.94 39.85
N ARG A 73 2.63 -20.39 39.38
CA ARG A 73 3.98 -20.76 39.86
C ARG A 73 4.66 -19.63 40.65
N GLY A 74 3.99 -18.50 40.80
CA GLY A 74 4.58 -17.29 41.38
C GLY A 74 5.48 -16.54 40.40
N TRP A 75 5.90 -15.34 40.80
CA TRP A 75 6.57 -14.38 39.91
C TRP A 75 7.87 -14.91 39.29
N ARG A 76 8.74 -15.52 40.10
CA ARG A 76 10.07 -15.97 39.65
C ARG A 76 9.98 -17.11 38.64
N ASP A 77 9.30 -18.20 39.01
CA ASP A 77 9.21 -19.39 38.17
C ASP A 77 8.31 -19.16 36.95
N GLY A 78 7.28 -18.33 37.11
CA GLY A 78 6.43 -17.90 36.00
C GLY A 78 7.21 -17.09 34.96
N LEU A 79 8.03 -16.13 35.40
CA LEU A 79 8.86 -15.31 34.51
C LEU A 79 9.88 -16.18 33.77
N LEU A 80 10.57 -17.10 34.44
CA LEU A 80 11.52 -18.02 33.81
C LEU A 80 10.88 -18.92 32.74
N THR A 81 9.59 -19.24 32.89
CA THR A 81 8.85 -20.05 31.93
C THR A 81 8.66 -19.30 30.60
N VAL A 82 8.35 -18.00 30.67
CA VAL A 82 8.12 -17.16 29.48
C VAL A 82 9.40 -16.50 28.94
N TRP A 83 10.41 -16.33 29.79
CA TRP A 83 11.68 -15.71 29.43
C TRP A 83 12.52 -16.62 28.52
N SER A 84 12.65 -16.22 27.26
CA SER A 84 13.56 -16.86 26.31
C SER A 84 13.97 -15.87 25.23
N TRP A 85 15.15 -16.07 24.62
CA TRP A 85 15.64 -15.15 23.61
C TRP A 85 14.67 -14.97 22.42
N PRO A 86 13.92 -15.98 21.92
CA PRO A 86 12.98 -15.78 20.82
C PRO A 86 11.77 -14.94 21.25
N VAL A 87 11.27 -15.16 22.47
CA VAL A 87 10.15 -14.38 23.05
C VAL A 87 10.56 -12.93 23.24
N VAL A 88 11.73 -12.69 23.84
CA VAL A 88 12.26 -11.34 24.09
C VAL A 88 12.52 -10.61 22.77
N LEU A 89 13.15 -11.27 21.79
CA LEU A 89 13.40 -10.69 20.48
C LEU A 89 12.09 -10.32 19.77
N THR A 90 11.11 -11.23 19.78
CA THR A 90 9.83 -11.00 19.10
C THR A 90 9.02 -9.90 19.79
N ALA A 91 9.02 -9.86 21.13
CA ALA A 91 8.42 -8.77 21.89
C ALA A 91 9.11 -7.43 21.63
N ALA A 92 10.44 -7.41 21.52
CA ALA A 92 11.21 -6.21 21.19
C ALA A 92 10.91 -5.72 19.76
N LEU A 93 10.76 -6.62 18.79
CA LEU A 93 10.38 -6.28 17.41
C LEU A 93 8.95 -5.73 17.34
N ALA A 94 8.01 -6.32 18.08
CA ALA A 94 6.66 -5.78 18.20
C ALA A 94 6.69 -4.37 18.81
N ALA A 95 7.39 -4.19 19.94
CA ALA A 95 7.55 -2.90 20.61
C ALA A 95 8.19 -1.85 19.69
N LEU A 96 9.23 -2.20 18.95
CA LEU A 96 9.86 -1.33 17.96
C LEU A 96 8.86 -0.95 16.86
N GLY A 97 8.05 -1.88 16.37
CA GLY A 97 6.99 -1.61 15.40
C GLY A 97 5.97 -0.58 15.91
N PHE A 98 5.55 -0.67 17.17
CA PHE A 98 4.67 0.33 17.79
C PHE A 98 5.32 1.71 17.85
N VAL A 99 6.61 1.79 18.22
CA VAL A 99 7.34 3.07 18.31
C VAL A 99 7.55 3.70 16.92
N VAL A 100 7.99 2.90 15.96
CA VAL A 100 8.30 3.36 14.59
C VAL A 100 7.06 3.84 13.85
N ALA A 101 5.86 3.31 14.16
CA ALA A 101 4.61 3.76 13.55
C ALA A 101 4.34 5.27 13.73
N PHE A 102 4.86 5.89 14.80
CA PHE A 102 4.68 7.32 15.07
C PHE A 102 5.70 8.23 14.39
N VAL A 103 6.76 7.67 13.79
CA VAL A 103 7.85 8.44 13.15
C VAL A 103 7.37 9.16 11.89
N PRO A 104 6.71 8.51 10.91
CA PRO A 104 6.36 9.17 9.66
C PRO A 104 5.22 10.17 9.83
N SER A 105 5.34 11.34 9.21
CA SER A 105 4.30 12.35 9.09
C SER A 105 4.13 12.75 7.60
N PRO A 106 2.89 12.79 7.07
CA PRO A 106 1.64 12.34 7.70
C PRO A 106 1.61 10.82 7.87
N SER A 107 0.79 10.37 8.82
CA SER A 107 0.61 8.96 9.14
C SER A 107 -0.40 8.30 8.19
N PHE A 108 -0.04 7.15 7.64
CA PHE A 108 -0.91 6.29 6.83
C PHE A 108 -1.17 4.95 7.53
N PRO A 109 -2.29 4.25 7.22
CA PRO A 109 -2.65 3.01 7.91
C PRO A 109 -1.55 1.95 7.87
N GLN A 110 -0.83 1.84 6.75
CA GLN A 110 0.24 0.86 6.57
C GLN A 110 1.40 1.01 7.57
N TYR A 111 1.59 2.18 8.18
CA TYR A 111 2.64 2.39 9.18
C TYR A 111 2.34 1.75 10.53
N PHE A 112 1.08 1.40 10.80
CA PHE A 112 0.64 0.77 12.06
C PHE A 112 0.55 -0.76 11.96
N VAL A 113 0.75 -1.33 10.76
CA VAL A 113 0.77 -2.79 10.53
C VAL A 113 2.02 -3.53 11.05
N PRO A 114 3.26 -2.96 11.05
CA PRO A 114 4.49 -3.66 11.43
C PRO A 114 4.47 -4.46 12.75
N PRO A 115 3.86 -4.02 13.86
CA PRO A 115 3.83 -4.82 15.09
C PRO A 115 3.01 -6.12 14.97
N ILE A 116 2.02 -6.17 14.06
CA ILE A 116 0.99 -7.22 14.02
C ILE A 116 1.57 -8.64 13.81
N PRO A 117 2.45 -8.89 12.81
CA PRO A 117 3.04 -10.22 12.62
C PRO A 117 3.82 -10.71 13.86
N PHE A 118 4.49 -9.79 14.56
CA PHE A 118 5.25 -10.11 15.76
C PHE A 118 4.34 -10.42 16.96
N LEU A 119 3.18 -9.77 17.08
CA LEU A 119 2.18 -10.13 18.09
C LEU A 119 1.68 -11.57 17.88
N VAL A 120 1.35 -11.94 16.64
CA VAL A 120 0.91 -13.30 16.30
C VAL A 120 2.00 -14.32 16.62
N LEU A 121 3.24 -14.04 16.21
CA LEU A 121 4.38 -14.90 16.50
C LEU A 121 4.62 -15.03 18.02
N LEU A 122 4.45 -13.95 18.77
CA LEU A 122 4.60 -13.94 20.22
C LEU A 122 3.57 -14.84 20.90
N VAL A 123 2.32 -14.84 20.45
CA VAL A 123 1.28 -15.79 20.93
C VAL A 123 1.72 -17.24 20.70
N VAL A 124 2.22 -17.56 19.50
CA VAL A 124 2.69 -18.91 19.15
C VAL A 124 3.86 -19.34 20.04
N LEU A 125 4.86 -18.46 20.22
CA LEU A 125 6.04 -18.74 21.03
C LEU A 125 5.68 -18.94 22.52
N LEU A 126 4.84 -18.08 23.07
CA LEU A 126 4.38 -18.20 24.46
C LEU A 126 3.60 -19.50 24.68
N ARG A 127 2.71 -19.85 23.73
CA ARG A 127 1.95 -21.11 23.80
C ARG A 127 2.84 -22.34 23.64
N ALA A 128 3.88 -22.29 22.80
CA ALA A 128 4.82 -23.39 22.62
C ALA A 128 5.63 -23.69 23.90
N ARG A 129 5.89 -22.66 24.71
CA ARG A 129 6.62 -22.79 25.99
C ARG A 129 5.77 -23.21 27.18
N MET A 130 4.45 -23.32 27.02
CA MET A 130 3.57 -23.73 28.10
C MET A 130 3.86 -25.17 28.56
N LEU A 131 4.05 -25.31 29.87
CA LEU A 131 4.15 -26.60 30.56
C LEU A 131 2.78 -27.31 30.61
N SER A 132 2.79 -28.64 30.72
CA SER A 132 1.58 -29.50 30.61
C SER A 132 0.42 -29.05 31.51
N GLU A 133 0.70 -28.67 32.74
CA GLU A 133 -0.27 -28.14 33.73
C GLU A 133 -1.05 -26.89 33.26
N ASN A 134 -0.48 -26.09 32.37
CA ASN A 134 -1.06 -24.83 31.92
C ASN A 134 -1.59 -24.90 30.49
N ARG A 135 -1.26 -25.96 29.74
CA ARG A 135 -1.66 -26.12 28.33
C ARG A 135 -3.16 -26.11 28.14
N VAL A 136 -3.91 -26.87 28.95
CA VAL A 136 -5.38 -26.94 28.83
C VAL A 136 -6.03 -25.57 29.03
N ALA A 137 -5.58 -24.82 30.05
CA ALA A 137 -6.09 -23.48 30.31
C ALA A 137 -5.71 -22.50 29.18
N ALA A 138 -4.47 -22.56 28.70
CA ALA A 138 -4.04 -21.74 27.57
C ALA A 138 -4.80 -22.06 26.28
N ASP A 139 -5.05 -23.34 25.98
CA ASP A 139 -5.83 -23.76 24.82
C ASP A 139 -7.28 -23.28 24.92
N ALA A 140 -7.88 -23.38 26.10
CA ALA A 140 -9.24 -22.86 26.33
C ALA A 140 -9.31 -21.34 26.09
N VAL A 141 -8.32 -20.57 26.57
CA VAL A 141 -8.24 -19.13 26.33
C VAL A 141 -8.05 -18.82 24.85
N LEU A 142 -7.09 -19.48 24.18
CA LEU A 142 -6.81 -19.26 22.77
C LEU A 142 -8.00 -19.63 21.89
N LEU A 143 -8.69 -20.75 22.18
CA LEU A 143 -9.89 -21.16 21.47
C LEU A 143 -11.02 -20.13 21.68
N SER A 144 -11.20 -19.63 22.91
CA SER A 144 -12.20 -18.60 23.21
C SER A 144 -11.92 -17.31 22.44
N LEU A 145 -10.67 -16.86 22.39
CA LEU A 145 -10.26 -15.67 21.65
C LEU A 145 -10.37 -15.88 20.13
N ALA A 146 -10.08 -17.08 19.62
CA ALA A 146 -10.25 -17.42 18.21
C ALA A 146 -11.73 -17.43 17.81
N LEU A 147 -12.61 -18.00 18.64
CA LEU A 147 -14.06 -17.95 18.43
C LEU A 147 -14.58 -16.50 18.46
N LEU A 148 -14.11 -15.70 19.42
CA LEU A 148 -14.45 -14.28 19.49
C LEU A 148 -13.96 -13.52 18.24
N ALA A 149 -12.74 -13.80 17.76
CA ALA A 149 -12.21 -13.23 16.53
C ALA A 149 -13.10 -13.56 15.32
N LEU A 150 -13.51 -14.82 15.20
CA LEU A 150 -14.40 -15.28 14.13
C LEU A 150 -15.77 -14.60 14.21
N LEU A 151 -16.34 -14.45 15.40
CA LEU A 151 -17.62 -13.75 15.59
C LEU A 151 -17.51 -12.27 15.22
N CYS A 152 -16.48 -11.58 15.71
CA CYS A 152 -16.25 -10.16 15.41
C CYS A 152 -15.92 -9.92 13.92
N ALA A 153 -15.34 -10.92 13.24
CA ALA A 153 -15.01 -10.86 11.83
C ALA A 153 -16.08 -11.49 10.91
N ALA A 154 -17.16 -12.07 11.44
CA ALA A 154 -18.11 -12.86 10.68
C ALA A 154 -18.73 -12.09 9.49
N SER A 155 -19.06 -10.82 9.71
CA SER A 155 -19.60 -9.91 8.67
C SER A 155 -18.62 -9.64 7.53
N ARG A 156 -17.30 -9.76 7.77
CA ARG A 156 -16.25 -9.61 6.76
C ARG A 156 -15.86 -10.97 6.14
N LEU A 157 -15.81 -12.02 6.95
CA LEU A 157 -15.42 -13.36 6.54
C LEU A 157 -16.43 -14.01 5.59
N GLY A 158 -17.74 -13.84 5.82
CA GLY A 158 -18.77 -14.42 4.95
C GLY A 158 -18.62 -14.00 3.49
N PRO A 159 -18.68 -12.70 3.16
CA PRO A 159 -18.43 -12.20 1.80
C PRO A 159 -17.03 -12.58 1.28
N GLY A 160 -16.02 -12.54 2.15
CA GLY A 160 -14.65 -12.92 1.82
C GLY A 160 -14.52 -14.38 1.35
N LEU A 161 -15.15 -15.33 2.05
CA LEU A 161 -15.14 -16.76 1.70
C LEU A 161 -15.87 -17.02 0.38
N VAL A 162 -17.00 -16.34 0.14
CA VAL A 162 -17.73 -16.42 -1.13
C VAL A 162 -16.86 -15.90 -2.29
N SER A 163 -16.18 -14.77 -2.10
CA SER A 163 -15.25 -14.23 -3.11
C SER A 163 -14.03 -15.13 -3.30
N PHE A 164 -13.49 -15.70 -2.23
CA PHE A 164 -12.36 -16.63 -2.29
C PHE A 164 -12.68 -17.87 -3.14
N ALA A 165 -13.88 -18.44 -2.98
CA ALA A 165 -14.35 -19.56 -3.79
C ALA A 165 -14.64 -19.23 -5.27
N ARG A 166 -14.58 -17.95 -5.65
CA ARG A 166 -14.87 -17.46 -7.00
C ARG A 166 -13.64 -16.71 -7.54
N PRO A 167 -12.64 -17.41 -8.11
CA PRO A 167 -11.44 -16.76 -8.65
C PRO A 167 -11.72 -15.59 -9.62
N ALA A 168 -12.83 -15.66 -10.36
CA ALA A 168 -13.27 -14.61 -11.28
C ALA A 168 -13.67 -13.28 -10.59
N SER A 169 -13.95 -13.28 -9.29
CA SER A 169 -14.24 -12.07 -8.49
C SER A 169 -13.05 -11.58 -7.68
N TRP A 170 -11.89 -12.24 -7.78
CA TRP A 170 -10.67 -11.74 -7.15
C TRP A 170 -10.27 -10.43 -7.82
N GLU A 171 -9.86 -9.44 -7.01
CA GLU A 171 -9.68 -8.07 -7.50
C GLU A 171 -8.69 -8.01 -8.68
N GLY A 172 -7.55 -8.69 -8.58
CA GLY A 172 -6.58 -8.73 -9.68
C GLY A 172 -7.15 -9.33 -10.98
N VAL A 173 -7.94 -10.41 -10.89
CA VAL A 173 -8.59 -11.02 -12.07
C VAL A 173 -9.67 -10.10 -12.64
N ALA A 174 -10.40 -9.42 -11.77
CA ALA A 174 -11.44 -8.50 -12.16
C ALA A 174 -10.86 -7.26 -12.87
N VAL A 175 -9.81 -6.65 -12.31
CA VAL A 175 -9.08 -5.52 -12.89
C VAL A 175 -8.44 -5.92 -14.22
N HIS A 176 -7.80 -7.09 -14.30
CA HIS A 176 -7.26 -7.62 -15.55
C HIS A 176 -8.31 -7.67 -16.66
N ARG A 177 -9.44 -8.33 -16.38
CA ARG A 177 -10.53 -8.48 -17.34
C ARG A 177 -11.12 -7.14 -17.75
N GLU A 178 -11.35 -6.24 -16.79
CA GLU A 178 -11.90 -4.91 -17.03
C GLU A 178 -10.98 -4.09 -17.93
N MET A 179 -9.68 -4.05 -17.63
CA MET A 179 -8.71 -3.31 -18.45
C MET A 179 -8.57 -3.90 -19.85
N ARG A 180 -8.56 -5.23 -20.00
CA ARG A 180 -8.57 -5.89 -21.32
C ARG A 180 -9.83 -5.59 -22.12
N GLU A 181 -10.98 -5.44 -21.46
CA GLU A 181 -12.21 -5.02 -22.13
C GLU A 181 -12.18 -3.55 -22.52
N LEU A 182 -11.72 -2.66 -21.62
CA LEU A 182 -11.60 -1.23 -21.86
C LEU A 182 -10.68 -0.94 -23.05
N VAL A 183 -9.50 -1.56 -23.09
CA VAL A 183 -8.54 -1.43 -24.20
C VAL A 183 -9.15 -1.87 -25.54
N ARG A 184 -9.88 -2.99 -25.56
CA ARG A 184 -10.59 -3.46 -26.75
C ARG A 184 -11.68 -2.49 -27.20
N ARG A 185 -12.51 -2.00 -26.28
CA ARG A 185 -13.59 -1.03 -26.59
C ARG A 185 -13.03 0.31 -27.09
N ALA A 186 -11.86 0.71 -26.60
CA ALA A 186 -11.17 1.91 -27.06
C ALA A 186 -10.46 1.72 -28.40
N ALA A 187 -10.46 0.51 -28.99
CA ALA A 187 -9.67 0.16 -30.17
C ALA A 187 -8.16 0.45 -30.00
N ALA A 188 -7.65 0.34 -28.77
CA ALA A 188 -6.22 0.42 -28.49
C ALA A 188 -5.57 -0.97 -28.70
N SER A 189 -4.30 -0.96 -29.06
CA SER A 189 -3.50 -2.16 -29.30
C SER A 189 -2.62 -2.49 -28.11
N SER A 190 -2.33 -3.79 -27.91
CA SER A 190 -1.31 -4.17 -26.93
C SER A 190 0.05 -3.61 -27.36
N GLY A 191 0.80 -3.07 -26.41
CA GLY A 191 2.04 -2.34 -26.69
C GLY A 191 1.85 -0.82 -26.85
N ASP A 192 0.63 -0.32 -27.05
CA ASP A 192 0.39 1.12 -27.17
C ASP A 192 0.93 1.87 -25.94
N ARG A 193 1.67 2.96 -26.21
CA ARG A 193 2.24 3.83 -25.18
C ARG A 193 1.14 4.66 -24.53
N VAL A 194 0.98 4.54 -23.22
CA VAL A 194 -0.05 5.22 -22.44
C VAL A 194 0.54 6.08 -21.33
N ALA A 195 0.18 7.36 -21.30
CA ALA A 195 0.50 8.21 -20.16
C ALA A 195 -0.54 8.01 -19.05
N THR A 196 -0.09 7.68 -17.84
CA THR A 196 -0.96 7.39 -16.69
C THR A 196 -0.20 7.50 -15.37
N LEU A 197 -0.87 7.87 -14.29
CA LEU A 197 -0.32 7.74 -12.93
C LEU A 197 -0.64 6.40 -12.27
N SER A 198 -1.34 5.52 -13.00
CA SER A 198 -1.83 4.21 -12.55
C SER A 198 -1.24 3.08 -13.40
N PRO A 199 0.10 2.85 -13.35
CA PRO A 199 0.81 1.94 -14.25
C PRO A 199 0.31 0.49 -14.15
N LEU A 200 -0.19 0.05 -12.99
CA LEU A 200 -0.79 -1.27 -12.81
C LEU A 200 -1.94 -1.50 -13.81
N LEU A 201 -2.87 -0.53 -13.92
CA LEU A 201 -4.02 -0.64 -14.82
C LEU A 201 -3.59 -0.74 -16.29
N ALA A 202 -2.58 0.04 -16.68
CA ALA A 202 -2.02 -0.01 -18.02
C ALA A 202 -1.41 -1.38 -18.35
N VAL A 203 -0.60 -1.93 -17.44
CA VAL A 203 0.03 -3.26 -17.61
C VAL A 203 -1.04 -4.36 -17.69
N GLU A 204 -2.08 -4.30 -16.86
CA GLU A 204 -3.20 -5.25 -16.90
C GLU A 204 -3.97 -5.19 -18.23
N GLY A 205 -4.04 -4.01 -18.85
CA GLY A 205 -4.58 -3.80 -20.19
C GLY A 205 -3.65 -4.25 -21.33
N GLY A 206 -2.39 -4.58 -21.05
CA GLY A 206 -1.36 -4.89 -22.03
C GLY A 206 -0.78 -3.67 -22.75
N LEU A 207 -0.89 -2.49 -22.14
CA LEU A 207 -0.33 -1.21 -22.62
C LEU A 207 1.09 -1.01 -22.07
N THR A 208 1.86 -0.10 -22.66
CA THR A 208 3.21 0.26 -22.19
C THR A 208 3.22 1.64 -21.54
N VAL A 209 3.93 1.78 -20.42
CA VAL A 209 3.99 3.03 -19.64
C VAL A 209 5.35 3.70 -19.86
N PRO A 210 5.40 5.02 -20.16
CA PRO A 210 6.65 5.77 -20.20
C PRO A 210 7.43 5.64 -18.88
N PRO A 211 8.77 5.52 -18.91
CA PRO A 211 9.59 5.39 -17.70
C PRO A 211 9.34 6.49 -16.66
N GLU A 212 9.01 7.71 -17.10
CA GLU A 212 8.73 8.87 -16.27
C GLU A 212 7.51 8.70 -15.35
N PHE A 213 6.61 7.78 -15.74
CA PHE A 213 5.40 7.43 -15.01
C PHE A 213 5.46 6.03 -14.37
N ALA A 214 6.59 5.33 -14.45
CA ALA A 214 6.73 3.97 -13.94
C ALA A 214 6.47 3.85 -12.42
N ALA A 215 6.81 4.89 -11.66
CA ALA A 215 6.54 4.98 -10.23
C ALA A 215 5.12 5.54 -9.90
N GLY A 216 4.28 5.71 -10.92
CA GLY A 216 2.94 6.28 -10.81
C GLY A 216 2.93 7.67 -10.19
N GLN A 217 1.91 7.95 -9.39
CA GLN A 217 1.75 9.24 -8.72
C GLN A 217 2.88 9.60 -7.73
N PHE A 218 3.60 8.64 -7.16
CA PHE A 218 4.48 8.88 -6.01
C PHE A 218 5.69 9.77 -6.33
N VAL A 219 6.36 9.52 -7.45
CA VAL A 219 7.49 10.35 -7.89
C VAL A 219 6.99 11.59 -8.62
N TYR A 220 5.96 11.45 -9.45
CA TYR A 220 5.37 12.55 -10.20
C TYR A 220 4.91 13.71 -9.30
N ARG A 221 4.20 13.42 -8.20
CA ARG A 221 3.68 14.44 -7.28
C ARG A 221 4.78 15.21 -6.54
N VAL A 222 5.92 14.58 -6.30
CA VAL A 222 7.03 15.20 -5.58
C VAL A 222 8.06 15.84 -6.52
N ALA A 223 7.88 15.70 -7.84
CA ALA A 223 8.90 16.01 -8.83
C ALA A 223 9.35 17.48 -8.81
N GLU A 224 8.50 18.42 -8.41
CA GLU A 224 8.86 19.84 -8.30
C GLU A 224 9.79 20.11 -7.11
N TYR A 225 9.75 19.27 -6.08
CA TYR A 225 10.54 19.43 -4.86
C TYR A 225 11.91 18.74 -4.95
N ILE A 226 12.21 18.03 -6.04
CA ILE A 226 13.49 17.34 -6.22
C ILE A 226 14.62 18.38 -6.37
N PRO A 227 15.59 18.43 -5.43
CA PRO A 227 16.69 19.39 -5.50
C PRO A 227 17.64 19.04 -6.65
N PRO A 228 18.39 20.00 -7.20
CA PRO A 228 19.30 19.77 -8.33
C PRO A 228 20.28 18.61 -8.13
N ARG A 229 20.76 18.42 -6.89
CA ARG A 229 21.67 17.32 -6.51
C ARG A 229 21.08 15.93 -6.74
N ASP A 230 19.76 15.80 -6.62
CA ASP A 230 19.08 14.51 -6.68
C ASP A 230 18.48 14.24 -8.06
N ARG A 231 18.30 15.27 -8.90
CA ARG A 231 17.72 15.15 -10.25
C ARG A 231 18.32 14.03 -11.10
N PRO A 232 19.65 13.77 -11.10
CA PRO A 232 20.22 12.69 -11.91
C PRO A 232 19.73 11.28 -11.54
N TYR A 233 19.19 11.09 -10.33
CA TYR A 233 18.70 9.80 -9.85
C TYR A 233 17.23 9.54 -10.21
N TRP A 234 16.51 10.52 -10.77
CA TRP A 234 15.07 10.40 -11.00
C TRP A 234 14.72 10.53 -12.48
N THR A 235 14.07 9.51 -13.02
CA THR A 235 13.41 9.57 -14.32
C THR A 235 11.94 9.93 -14.09
N THR A 236 11.58 11.19 -14.30
CA THR A 236 10.20 11.66 -14.09
C THR A 236 9.92 12.96 -14.83
N THR A 237 8.63 13.29 -14.95
CA THR A 237 8.13 14.62 -15.28
C THR A 237 7.42 15.21 -14.06
N SER A 238 6.75 16.35 -14.18
CA SER A 238 6.06 17.02 -13.07
C SER A 238 4.70 17.57 -13.49
N PRO A 239 3.83 17.93 -12.53
CA PRO A 239 2.61 18.68 -12.80
C PRO A 239 2.84 19.90 -13.69
N ALA A 240 3.80 20.77 -13.38
CA ALA A 240 4.10 21.94 -14.19
C ALA A 240 4.66 21.63 -15.59
N GLN A 241 5.29 20.47 -15.79
CA GLN A 241 5.93 20.10 -17.07
C GLN A 241 5.11 19.11 -17.90
N LEU A 242 3.95 18.68 -17.41
CA LEU A 242 3.16 17.61 -18.04
C LEU A 242 2.83 17.92 -19.49
N THR A 243 2.26 19.09 -19.77
CA THR A 243 1.84 19.47 -21.12
C THR A 243 3.03 19.47 -22.09
N ALA A 244 4.14 20.11 -21.72
CA ALA A 244 5.35 20.15 -22.54
C ALA A 244 5.93 18.74 -22.78
N PHE A 245 5.89 17.87 -21.76
CA PHE A 245 6.31 16.48 -21.87
C PHE A 245 5.43 15.69 -22.86
N LEU A 246 4.10 15.84 -22.77
CA LEU A 246 3.16 15.17 -23.66
C LEU A 246 3.22 15.73 -25.08
N ASP A 247 3.47 17.03 -25.26
CA ASP A 247 3.62 17.65 -26.59
C ASP A 247 4.89 17.20 -27.32
N ALA A 248 5.97 16.97 -26.57
CA ALA A 248 7.25 16.52 -27.13
C ALA A 248 7.16 15.12 -27.76
N ASP A 249 6.39 14.21 -27.15
CA ASP A 249 6.12 12.88 -27.68
C ASP A 249 4.73 12.39 -27.25
N GLN A 250 3.72 12.77 -28.04
CA GLN A 250 2.31 12.51 -27.75
C GLN A 250 2.02 11.00 -27.67
N PRO A 251 1.51 10.51 -26.53
CA PRO A 251 1.23 9.09 -26.36
C PRO A 251 0.04 8.64 -27.20
N SER A 252 -0.02 7.35 -27.53
CA SER A 252 -1.15 6.73 -28.24
C SER A 252 -2.45 6.84 -27.43
N ALA A 253 -2.32 6.80 -26.11
CA ALA A 253 -3.45 6.93 -25.20
C ALA A 253 -3.07 7.62 -23.88
N ILE A 254 -4.09 8.05 -23.14
CA ILE A 254 -3.98 8.58 -21.78
C ILE A 254 -4.98 7.80 -20.92
N LEU A 255 -4.53 7.26 -19.79
CA LEU A 255 -5.34 6.45 -18.89
C LEU A 255 -5.45 7.11 -17.52
N ILE A 256 -6.69 7.29 -17.07
CA ILE A 256 -7.07 7.93 -15.80
C ILE A 256 -7.76 6.89 -14.93
N SER A 257 -7.28 6.66 -13.70
CA SER A 257 -7.94 5.74 -12.76
C SER A 257 -9.11 6.39 -12.03
N GLY A 258 -9.03 7.71 -11.81
CA GLY A 258 -10.00 8.46 -11.01
C GLY A 258 -9.75 8.38 -9.50
N GLU A 259 -8.60 7.86 -9.08
CA GLU A 259 -8.23 7.74 -7.66
C GLU A 259 -7.75 9.06 -7.06
N GLU A 260 -7.13 9.93 -7.88
CA GLU A 260 -6.43 11.12 -7.42
C GLU A 260 -6.80 12.36 -8.24
N PRO A 261 -7.05 13.53 -7.61
CA PRO A 261 -7.20 14.80 -8.33
C PRO A 261 -5.99 15.16 -9.20
N LEU A 262 -4.82 14.60 -8.88
CA LEU A 262 -3.57 14.80 -9.61
C LEU A 262 -3.63 14.31 -11.07
N GLU A 263 -4.60 13.45 -11.42
CA GLU A 263 -4.79 13.00 -12.80
C GLU A 263 -5.60 13.99 -13.65
N GLN A 264 -6.22 15.02 -13.07
CA GLN A 264 -7.06 15.98 -13.81
C GLN A 264 -6.32 16.66 -14.99
N PRO A 265 -5.06 17.11 -14.86
CA PRO A 265 -4.32 17.70 -15.98
C PRO A 265 -4.11 16.74 -17.16
N PHE A 266 -4.09 15.42 -16.93
CA PHE A 266 -4.02 14.43 -18.00
C PHE A 266 -5.35 14.35 -18.76
N GLU A 267 -6.47 14.39 -18.04
CA GLU A 267 -7.81 14.44 -18.65
C GLU A 267 -8.00 15.75 -19.44
N ASP A 268 -7.59 16.88 -18.87
CA ASP A 268 -7.67 18.20 -19.54
C ASP A 268 -6.83 18.21 -20.83
N TYR A 269 -5.61 17.68 -20.78
CA TYR A 269 -4.75 17.53 -21.95
C TYR A 269 -5.40 16.65 -23.02
N ALA A 270 -5.93 15.49 -22.63
CA ALA A 270 -6.56 14.57 -23.56
C ALA A 270 -7.74 15.23 -24.29
N ARG A 271 -8.55 16.00 -23.56
CA ARG A 271 -9.70 16.74 -24.11
C ARG A 271 -9.26 17.86 -25.04
N SER A 272 -8.26 18.66 -24.66
CA SER A 272 -7.77 19.77 -25.50
C SER A 272 -7.12 19.29 -26.80
N HIS A 273 -6.61 18.05 -26.83
CA HIS A 273 -5.95 17.45 -27.99
C HIS A 273 -6.84 16.47 -28.78
N GLY A 274 -8.15 16.46 -28.50
CA GLY A 274 -9.13 15.71 -29.30
C GLY A 274 -9.03 14.19 -29.15
N TYR A 275 -8.51 13.69 -28.02
CA TYR A 275 -8.53 12.25 -27.74
C TYR A 275 -9.97 11.76 -27.54
N ILE A 276 -10.25 10.55 -27.99
CA ILE A 276 -11.56 9.90 -27.91
C ILE A 276 -11.66 9.15 -26.59
N LEU A 277 -12.63 9.52 -25.76
CA LEU A 277 -12.88 8.89 -24.47
C LEU A 277 -13.61 7.56 -24.62
N THR A 278 -13.08 6.53 -23.96
CA THR A 278 -13.80 5.29 -23.64
C THR A 278 -13.84 5.13 -22.12
N GLN A 279 -15.03 4.93 -21.57
CA GLN A 279 -15.25 4.81 -20.12
C GLN A 279 -15.23 3.35 -19.66
N GLY A 280 -14.72 3.13 -18.45
CA GLY A 280 -14.85 1.88 -17.70
C GLY A 280 -16.27 1.66 -17.20
N THR A 281 -16.50 0.56 -16.49
CA THR A 281 -17.84 0.18 -16.03
C THR A 281 -18.04 0.39 -14.53
N ARG A 282 -17.00 0.78 -13.79
CA ARG A 282 -17.04 1.00 -12.34
C ARG A 282 -17.11 2.49 -11.97
N ASN A 283 -17.55 2.75 -10.74
CA ASN A 283 -17.36 4.02 -10.00
C ASN A 283 -17.52 5.31 -10.83
N GLY A 284 -18.66 5.50 -11.50
CA GLY A 284 -18.91 6.72 -12.28
C GLY A 284 -18.16 6.77 -13.63
N GLY A 285 -17.83 5.61 -14.21
CA GLY A 285 -17.26 5.47 -15.55
C GLY A 285 -15.72 5.39 -15.59
N TYR A 286 -15.09 5.08 -14.46
CA TYR A 286 -13.65 4.83 -14.35
C TYR A 286 -13.32 3.33 -14.43
N PRO A 287 -12.08 2.96 -14.80
CA PRO A 287 -11.03 3.85 -15.35
C PRO A 287 -11.41 4.40 -16.74
N ARG A 288 -10.86 5.56 -17.11
CA ARG A 288 -11.12 6.23 -18.40
C ARG A 288 -9.91 6.14 -19.30
N LEU A 289 -10.11 5.67 -20.53
CA LEU A 289 -9.06 5.57 -21.54
C LEU A 289 -9.36 6.54 -22.68
N PHE A 290 -8.49 7.53 -22.84
CA PHE A 290 -8.51 8.49 -23.93
C PHE A 290 -7.56 8.00 -25.01
N ARG A 291 -8.06 7.70 -26.21
CA ARG A 291 -7.22 7.27 -27.34
C ARG A 291 -7.04 8.40 -28.34
N ARG A 292 -5.82 8.61 -28.82
CA ARG A 292 -5.58 9.57 -29.91
C ARG A 292 -6.30 9.10 -31.18
N PRO A 293 -7.05 9.96 -31.89
CA PRO A 293 -7.64 9.58 -33.16
C PRO A 293 -6.55 9.16 -34.14
N GLU A 294 -6.81 8.11 -34.92
CA GLU A 294 -5.94 7.78 -36.03
C GLU A 294 -5.95 8.96 -37.01
N ARG A 295 -4.77 9.49 -37.34
CA ARG A 295 -4.69 10.41 -38.48
C ARG A 295 -5.19 9.63 -39.70
N PRO A 296 -6.11 10.19 -40.51
CA PRO A 296 -6.41 9.60 -41.80
C PRO A 296 -5.09 9.33 -42.52
N LEU A 297 -4.99 8.18 -43.19
CA LEU A 297 -3.93 7.91 -44.16
C LEU A 297 -4.03 8.98 -45.26
N GLU A 298 -3.45 10.16 -45.03
CA GLU A 298 -3.08 11.03 -46.13
C GLU A 298 -2.14 10.20 -46.99
N ALA A 299 -2.60 9.99 -48.22
CA ALA A 299 -1.97 9.14 -49.21
C ALA A 299 -0.46 9.38 -49.20
N ARG A 300 0.29 8.38 -48.75
CA ARG A 300 1.68 8.21 -49.18
C ARG A 300 1.62 8.01 -50.70
N ARG A 301 1.64 9.12 -51.42
CA ARG A 301 2.03 9.18 -52.83
C ARG A 301 3.53 9.41 -52.89
#